data_AF-A0A150MVT5-F1
#
_entry.id   AF-A0A150MVT5-F1
#
_cell.length_a   1.000
_cell.length_b   1.000
_cell.length_c   1.000
_cell.angle_alpha   90.00
_cell.angle_beta   90.00
_cell.angle_gamma   90.00
#
_symmetry.space_group_name_H-M   'P 1'
#
loop_
_entity.id
_entity.type
_entity.pdbx_description
1 polymer ?
#
loop_
_entity_poly.entity_id
_entity_poly.type
_entity_poly.pdbx_seq_one_letter_code
_entity_poly.pdbx_strand_id
1 'polypeptide(L)' 'MMRGKTLFVGYDVPLALDIKHDVLFPILDTMFKRIEIDGDTFHLIDDENKLESVKRLVEHLNWVHEINITLEY' A
#
# COMPACT_ATOMS: atom_id res chain seq x y z
N MET A 1 15.49 15.80 10.30
CA MET A 1 15.03 15.46 8.94
C MET A 1 14.46 14.05 9.01
N MET A 2 13.14 13.88 8.90
CA MET A 2 12.59 12.54 8.67
C MET A 2 13.02 12.11 7.26
N ARG A 3 13.80 11.04 7.16
CA ARG A 3 13.99 10.35 5.87
C ARG A 3 12.63 9.75 5.53
N GLY A 4 11.97 10.27 4.49
CA GLY A 4 10.74 9.66 4.00
C GLY A 4 10.99 8.21 3.62
N LYS A 5 10.11 7.30 4.04
CA LYS A 5 10.14 5.88 3.67
C LYS A 5 9.34 5.70 2.39
N THR A 6 9.73 4.76 1.54
CA THR A 6 8.99 4.41 0.32
C THR A 6 8.18 3.15 0.59
N LEU A 7 6.86 3.22 0.48
CA LEU A 7 5.98 2.07 0.62
C LEU A 7 5.83 1.36 -0.72
N PHE A 8 6.18 0.09 -0.77
CA PHE A 8 5.81 -0.84 -1.83
C PHE A 8 4.67 -1.74 -1.35
N VAL A 9 3.78 -2.09 -2.29
CA VAL A 9 2.63 -2.97 -2.03
C VAL A 9 2.79 -4.23 -2.88
N GLY A 10 3.11 -5.35 -2.24
CA GLY A 10 3.21 -6.66 -2.88
C GLY A 10 1.88 -7.42 -2.89
N TYR A 11 1.80 -8.51 -3.67
CA TYR A 11 0.63 -9.38 -3.74
C TYR A 11 1.02 -10.78 -4.26
N ASP A 12 0.28 -11.82 -3.81
CA ASP A 12 0.61 -13.23 -4.14
C ASP A 12 -0.38 -13.92 -5.08
N VAL A 13 -1.59 -13.38 -5.25
CA VAL A 13 -2.66 -13.98 -6.05
C VAL A 13 -3.33 -12.96 -6.96
N PRO A 14 -3.91 -13.36 -8.11
CA PRO A 14 -4.53 -12.42 -9.05
C PRO A 14 -5.61 -11.52 -8.44
N LEU A 15 -6.48 -12.05 -7.56
CA LEU A 15 -7.49 -11.24 -6.88
C LEU A 15 -6.88 -10.13 -6.02
N ALA A 16 -5.70 -10.37 -5.43
CA ALA A 16 -5.01 -9.36 -4.63
C ALA A 16 -4.47 -8.22 -5.50
N LEU A 17 -4.14 -8.48 -6.77
CA LEU A 17 -3.79 -7.44 -7.73
C LEU A 17 -4.99 -6.53 -8.01
N ASP A 18 -6.15 -7.10 -8.25
CA ASP A 18 -7.38 -6.33 -8.51
C ASP A 18 -7.73 -5.47 -7.29
N ILE A 19 -7.73 -6.04 -6.08
CA ILE A 19 -7.97 -5.28 -4.83
C ILE A 19 -6.90 -4.20 -4.61
N LYS A 20 -5.62 -4.50 -4.91
CA LYS A 20 -4.53 -3.53 -4.83
C LYS A 20 -4.79 -2.34 -5.74
N HIS A 21 -5.18 -2.56 -6.99
CA HIS A 21 -5.38 -1.50 -7.98
C HIS A 21 -6.69 -0.73 -7.82
N ASP A 22 -7.78 -1.43 -7.52
CA ASP A 22 -9.13 -0.85 -7.53
C ASP A 22 -9.53 -0.27 -6.17
N VAL A 23 -8.90 -0.72 -5.09
CA VAL A 23 -9.26 -0.31 -3.72
C VAL A 23 -8.10 0.35 -3.00
N LEU A 24 -6.98 -0.36 -2.83
CA LEU A 24 -5.91 0.11 -1.96
C LEU A 24 -5.17 1.32 -2.55
N PHE A 25 -4.78 1.26 -3.82
CA PHE A 25 -4.06 2.34 -4.51
C PHE A 25 -4.83 3.67 -4.52
N PRO A 26 -6.13 3.72 -4.86
CA PRO A 26 -6.92 4.94 -4.73
C PRO A 26 -6.89 5.54 -3.33
N ILE A 27 -6.94 4.71 -2.28
CA ILE A 27 -6.87 5.19 -0.89
C ILE A 27 -5.48 5.75 -0.60
N LEU A 28 -4.41 5.02 -0.96
CA LEU A 28 -3.04 5.46 -0.74
C LEU A 28 -2.73 6.78 -1.45
N ASP A 29 -3.25 6.99 -2.66
CA ASP A 29 -3.06 8.24 -3.41
C ASP A 29 -3.70 9.46 -2.73
N THR A 30 -4.71 9.27 -1.87
CA THR A 30 -5.26 10.38 -1.06
C THR A 30 -4.40 10.70 0.16
N MET A 31 -3.56 9.76 0.60
CA MET A 31 -2.79 9.85 1.84
C MET A 31 -1.33 10.23 1.60
N PHE A 32 -0.76 9.77 0.49
CA PHE A 32 0.66 9.78 0.18
C PHE A 32 0.91 10.13 -1.28
N LYS A 33 2.11 10.68 -1.55
CA LYS A 33 2.55 10.95 -2.91
C LYS A 33 2.96 9.65 -3.60
N ARG A 34 2.26 9.27 -4.68
CA ARG A 34 2.66 8.19 -5.58
C ARG A 34 3.93 8.58 -6.35
N ILE A 35 4.86 7.64 -6.47
CA ILE A 35 6.08 7.73 -7.30
C ILE A 35 6.29 6.42 -8.06
N GLU A 36 7.13 6.46 -9.09
CA GLU A 36 7.53 5.29 -9.87
C GLU A 36 9.05 5.11 -9.77
N ILE A 37 9.51 3.88 -9.51
CA ILE A 37 10.92 3.50 -9.45
C ILE A 37 11.06 2.20 -10.23
N ASP A 38 11.91 2.18 -11.26
CA ASP A 38 12.17 1.00 -12.10
C ASP A 38 10.90 0.34 -12.69
N GLY A 39 9.84 1.14 -12.91
CA GLY A 39 8.54 0.69 -13.43
C GLY A 39 7.56 0.22 -12.36
N ASP A 40 7.98 0.15 -11.10
CA ASP A 40 7.14 -0.19 -9.95
C ASP A 40 6.55 1.05 -9.29
N THR A 41 5.31 0.91 -8.79
CA THR A 41 4.61 1.97 -8.07
C THR A 41 4.90 1.93 -6.58
N PHE A 42 5.30 3.07 -6.02
CA PHE A 42 5.52 3.28 -4.59
C PHE A 42 4.75 4.49 -4.06
N HIS A 43 4.63 4.58 -2.74
CA HIS A 43 4.07 5.75 -2.05
C HIS A 43 5.06 6.32 -1.03
N LEU A 44 5.28 7.64 -1.05
CA LEU A 44 6.15 8.31 -0.08
C LEU A 44 5.43 8.51 1.25
N ILE A 45 5.94 7.87 2.31
CA ILE A 45 5.44 7.99 3.68
C ILE A 45 6.09 9.21 4.35
N ASP A 46 5.27 10.19 4.68
CA ASP A 46 5.65 11.41 5.42
C ASP A 46 5.10 11.46 6.86
N ASP A 47 4.17 10.56 7.20
CA ASP A 47 3.47 10.48 8.49
C ASP A 47 3.29 9.02 8.95
N GLU A 48 3.86 8.66 10.09
CA GLU A 48 3.78 7.30 10.64
C GLU A 48 2.37 6.91 11.14
N ASN A 49 1.53 7.88 11.52
CA ASN A 49 0.15 7.58 11.94
C ASN A 49 -0.71 7.14 10.75
N LYS A 50 -0.47 7.74 9.57
CA LYS A 50 -1.11 7.32 8.32
C LYS A 50 -0.67 5.91 7.93
N LEU A 51 0.62 5.58 8.10
CA LEU A 51 1.13 4.24 7.82
C LEU A 51 0.43 3.17 8.68
N GLU A 52 0.21 3.45 9.97
CA GLU A 52 -0.48 2.53 10.85
C GLU A 52 -1.94 2.29 10.43
N SER A 53 -2.60 3.32 9.90
CA SER A 53 -3.96 3.19 9.34
C SER A 53 -3.96 2.31 8.09
N VAL A 54 -2.93 2.41 7.24
CA VAL A 54 -2.78 1.57 6.04
C VAL A 54 -2.53 0.10 6.40
N LYS A 55 -1.72 -0.17 7.43
CA LYS A 55 -1.50 -1.56 7.89
C LYS A 55 -2.81 -2.23 8.31
N ARG A 56 -3.64 -1.54 9.09
CA ARG A 56 -4.95 -2.04 9.52
C ARG A 56 -5.90 -2.26 8.35
N LEU A 57 -5.87 -1.36 7.36
CA LEU A 57 -6.65 -1.52 6.13
C LEU A 57 -6.22 -2.78 5.38
N VAL A 58 -4.92 -3.00 5.20
CA VAL A 58 -4.39 -4.19 4.52
C VAL A 58 -4.76 -5.47 5.26
N GLU A 59 -4.63 -5.50 6.59
CA GLU A 59 -5.08 -6.64 7.42
C GLU A 59 -6.57 -6.93 7.21
N HIS A 60 -7.41 -5.89 7.16
CA HIS A 60 -8.84 -6.04 6.90
C HIS A 60 -9.13 -6.57 5.50
N LEU A 61 -8.47 -6.04 4.46
CA LEU A 61 -8.64 -6.49 3.08
C LEU A 61 -8.20 -7.95 2.90
N ASN A 62 -7.06 -8.33 3.48
CA ASN A 62 -6.57 -9.70 3.48
C ASN A 62 -7.57 -10.66 4.13
N TRP A 63 -8.17 -10.25 5.25
CA TRP A 63 -9.17 -11.05 5.95
C TRP A 63 -10.50 -11.19 5.18
N VAL A 64 -11.05 -10.08 4.67
CA VAL A 64 -12.37 -10.07 3.99
C VAL A 64 -12.33 -10.83 2.66
N HIS A 65 -11.24 -10.71 1.92
CA HIS A 65 -11.13 -11.29 0.58
C HIS A 65 -10.38 -12.63 0.55
N GLU A 66 -9.87 -13.10 1.69
CA GLU A 66 -9.00 -14.29 1.78
C GLU A 66 -7.79 -14.18 0.82
N ILE A 67 -7.15 -13.02 0.81
CA ILE A 67 -5.99 -12.69 -0.04
C ILE A 67 -4.73 -12.38 0.79
N ASN A 68 -3.60 -12.19 0.10
CA ASN A 68 -2.36 -11.73 0.71
C ASN A 68 -1.77 -10.51 -0.03
N ILE A 69 -1.95 -9.34 0.56
CA ILE A 69 -1.27 -8.08 0.24
C ILE A 69 -0.18 -7.84 1.29
N THR A 70 1.02 -7.51 0.85
CA THR A 70 2.18 -7.22 1.72
C THR A 70 2.63 -5.76 1.59
N LEU A 71 3.25 -5.23 2.64
CA LEU A 71 3.78 -3.87 2.71
C LEU A 71 5.28 -3.90 3.01
N GLU A 72 6.09 -3.23 2.19
CA GLU A 72 7.55 -3.13 2.34
C GLU A 72 7.97 -1.65 2.35
N TYR A 73 8.83 -1.22 3.30
CA TYR A 73 9.21 0.20 3.48
C TYR A 73 10.50 0.43 4.29
#